data_AF-A0A5U8SVK8-F1
#
_entry.id   AF-A0A5U8SVK8-F1
#
_cell.length_a   1.000
_cell.length_b   1.000
_cell.length_c   1.000
_cell.angle_alpha   90.00
_cell.angle_beta   90.00
_cell.angle_gamma   90.00
#
_symmetry.space_group_name_H-M   'P 1'
#
loop_
_entity.id
_entity.type
_entity.pdbx_description
1 polymer ?
#
loop_
_entity_poly.entity_id
_entity_poly.type
_entity_poly.pdbx_seq_one_letter_code
_entity_poly.pdbx_strand_id
1 'polypeptide(L)'
;KWWLSSGDHRQVLTYFRELRAAIEPQACALAAMNAGKDQKQSLSFLLKEMTLLSAHFERDKWIAVDHRFHHLIYQACGNPFFSSFANLFDFVYHNFFESITTNQVIEIDLHKEIVDAIIDGNGERARQACQVLLSKV
;
A
#
# COMPACT_ATOMS: atom_id res chain seq x y z
N LYS A 1 14.66 3.70 18.88
CA LYS A 1 14.01 2.47 18.35
C LYS A 1 15.11 1.60 17.77
N TRP A 2 15.15 0.30 18.07
CA TRP A 2 16.27 -0.60 17.73
C TRP A 2 16.59 -0.63 16.23
N TRP A 3 15.56 -0.56 15.38
CA TRP A 3 15.67 -0.55 13.92
C TRP A 3 16.30 0.72 13.33
N LEU A 4 16.41 1.82 14.09
CA LEU A 4 17.04 3.06 13.60
C LEU A 4 18.57 2.97 13.56
N SER A 5 19.16 2.04 14.31
CA SER A 5 20.60 1.80 14.41
C SER A 5 21.00 0.40 13.93
N SER A 6 20.05 -0.34 13.35
CA SER A 6 20.27 -1.70 12.88
C SER A 6 20.94 -1.67 11.51
N GLY A 7 22.15 -2.24 11.41
CA GLY A 7 22.84 -2.41 10.12
C GLY A 7 22.21 -3.48 9.21
N ASP A 8 21.23 -4.24 9.69
CA ASP A 8 20.54 -5.28 8.91
C ASP A 8 19.19 -4.79 8.38
N HIS A 9 19.24 -4.04 7.27
CA HIS A 9 18.05 -3.52 6.59
C HIS A 9 17.08 -4.63 6.13
N ARG A 10 17.59 -5.83 5.85
CA ARG A 10 16.75 -6.96 5.37
C ARG A 10 15.82 -7.45 6.46
N GLN A 11 16.32 -7.59 7.69
CA GLN A 11 15.50 -8.00 8.83
C GLN A 11 14.39 -6.99 9.12
N VAL A 12 14.68 -5.68 9.02
CA VAL A 12 13.67 -4.62 9.17
C VAL A 12 12.57 -4.76 8.11
N LEU A 13 12.93 -5.02 6.85
CA LEU A 13 11.92 -5.24 5.80
C LEU A 13 11.11 -6.51 6.02
N THR A 14 11.69 -7.60 6.53
CA THR A 14 10.93 -8.82 6.87
C THR A 14 9.84 -8.52 7.89
N TYR A 15 10.20 -7.89 9.01
CA TYR A 15 9.22 -7.52 10.04
C TYR A 15 8.16 -6.54 9.52
N PHE A 16 8.57 -5.63 8.63
CA PHE A 16 7.62 -4.70 8.02
C PHE A 16 6.61 -5.40 7.11
N ARG A 17 7.06 -6.38 6.29
CA ARG A 17 6.18 -7.20 5.44
C ARG A 17 5.21 -8.02 6.28
N GLU A 18 5.68 -8.66 7.35
CA GLU A 18 4.83 -9.41 8.28
C GLU A 18 3.72 -8.53 8.88
N LEU A 19 4.10 -7.32 9.31
CA LEU A 19 3.15 -6.37 9.86
C LEU A 19 2.13 -5.90 8.82
N ARG A 20 2.56 -5.54 7.60
CA ARG A 20 1.66 -5.18 6.49
C ARG A 20 0.65 -6.29 6.21
N ALA A 21 1.11 -7.54 6.10
CA ALA A 21 0.25 -8.70 5.87
C ALA A 21 -0.82 -8.88 6.97
N ALA A 22 -0.52 -8.51 8.22
CA ALA A 22 -1.45 -8.59 9.33
C ALA A 22 -2.53 -7.50 9.32
N ILE A 23 -2.22 -6.28 8.86
CA ILE A 23 -3.10 -5.11 9.06
C ILE A 23 -3.71 -4.56 7.78
N GLU A 24 -2.97 -4.56 6.68
CA GLU A 24 -3.36 -3.85 5.47
C GLU A 24 -4.59 -4.46 4.76
N PRO A 25 -4.79 -5.80 4.74
CA PRO A 25 -6.04 -6.37 4.26
C PRO A 25 -7.27 -5.89 5.03
N GLN A 26 -7.14 -5.72 6.36
CA GLN A 26 -8.22 -5.18 7.19
C GLN A 26 -8.45 -3.70 6.91
N ALA A 27 -7.38 -2.93 6.64
CA ALA A 27 -7.50 -1.53 6.22
C ALA A 27 -8.26 -1.40 4.90
N CYS A 28 -7.98 -2.25 3.92
CA CYS A 28 -8.69 -2.29 2.63
C CYS A 28 -10.18 -2.62 2.83
N ALA A 29 -10.50 -3.60 3.67
CA ALA A 29 -11.87 -3.98 3.96
C ALA A 29 -12.66 -2.82 4.58
N LEU A 30 -12.06 -2.15 5.56
CA LEU A 30 -12.65 -0.99 6.23
C LEU A 30 -12.75 0.22 5.28
N ALA A 31 -11.76 0.43 4.41
CA ALA A 31 -11.80 1.50 3.41
C ALA A 31 -12.96 1.33 2.44
N ALA A 32 -13.30 0.10 2.04
CA ALA A 32 -14.49 -0.15 1.22
C ALA A 32 -15.78 0.33 1.92
N MET A 33 -15.87 0.16 3.24
CA MET A 33 -17.04 0.55 4.03
C MET A 33 -17.08 2.06 4.34
N ASN A 34 -15.92 2.67 4.57
CA ASN A 34 -15.82 4.00 5.19
C ASN A 34 -15.35 5.10 4.24
N ALA A 35 -14.74 4.77 3.09
CA ALA A 35 -14.14 5.78 2.20
C ALA A 35 -15.20 6.74 1.66
N GLY A 36 -14.94 8.05 1.83
CA GLY A 36 -15.74 9.12 1.25
C GLY A 36 -15.58 9.21 -0.27
N LYS A 37 -16.46 9.99 -0.93
CA LYS A 37 -16.43 10.18 -2.39
C LYS A 37 -15.07 10.71 -2.88
N ASP A 38 -14.51 11.70 -2.20
CA ASP A 38 -13.24 12.32 -2.58
C ASP A 38 -12.05 11.36 -2.43
N GLN A 39 -12.08 10.50 -1.41
CA GLN A 39 -11.07 9.46 -1.20
C GLN A 39 -11.15 8.38 -2.28
N LYS A 40 -12.36 7.91 -2.60
CA LYS A 40 -12.59 6.97 -3.71
C LYS A 40 -12.11 7.54 -5.05
N GLN A 41 -12.40 8.81 -5.31
CA GLN A 41 -11.90 9.50 -6.50
C GLN A 41 -10.37 9.60 -6.51
N SER A 42 -9.76 9.92 -5.37
CA SER A 42 -8.30 10.00 -5.24
C SER A 42 -7.63 8.63 -5.46
N LEU A 43 -8.21 7.54 -4.96
CA LEU A 43 -7.74 6.17 -5.25
C LEU A 43 -7.76 5.86 -6.75
N SER A 44 -8.83 6.24 -7.45
CA SER A 44 -8.92 6.09 -8.92
C SER A 44 -7.85 6.89 -9.65
N PHE A 45 -7.53 8.11 -9.19
CA PHE A 45 -6.45 8.91 -9.77
C PHE A 45 -5.08 8.27 -9.57
N LEU A 46 -4.79 7.78 -8.36
CA LEU A 46 -3.54 7.08 -8.06
C LEU A 46 -3.40 5.80 -8.89
N LEU A 47 -4.47 5.01 -9.05
CA LEU A 47 -4.47 3.82 -9.91
C LEU A 47 -4.17 4.18 -11.38
N LYS A 48 -4.73 5.28 -11.87
CA LYS A 48 -4.43 5.77 -13.23
C LYS A 48 -2.96 6.17 -13.36
N GLU A 49 -2.41 6.85 -12.37
CA GLU A 49 -0.99 7.24 -12.34
C GLU A 49 -0.07 6.00 -12.32
N MET A 50 -0.39 5.01 -11.49
CA MET A 50 0.28 3.70 -11.48
C MET A 50 0.23 3.03 -12.87
N THR A 51 -0.94 2.99 -13.50
CA THR A 51 -1.14 2.37 -14.82
C THR A 51 -0.30 3.07 -15.91
N LEU A 52 -0.13 4.39 -15.83
CA LEU A 52 0.74 5.12 -16.76
C LEU A 52 2.22 4.82 -16.51
N LEU A 53 2.63 4.73 -15.24
CA LEU A 53 3.99 4.40 -14.85
C LEU A 53 4.35 2.94 -15.14
N SER A 54 3.40 2.02 -15.22
CA SER A 54 3.69 0.63 -15.58
C SER A 54 4.08 0.48 -17.06
N ALA A 55 3.56 1.34 -17.94
CA ALA A 55 3.92 1.34 -19.36
C ALA A 55 5.36 1.82 -19.60
N HIS A 56 5.83 2.77 -18.79
CA HIS A 56 7.21 3.27 -18.80
C HIS A 56 7.73 3.33 -17.36
N PHE A 57 8.27 2.19 -16.90
CA PHE A 57 8.63 2.01 -15.50
C PHE A 57 9.74 2.97 -15.05
N GLU A 58 9.32 4.00 -14.32
CA GLU A 58 10.18 4.90 -13.57
C GLU A 58 10.09 4.53 -12.08
N ARG A 59 11.12 3.85 -11.59
CA ARG A 59 11.18 3.28 -10.25
C ARG A 59 10.79 4.27 -9.15
N ASP A 60 11.45 5.43 -9.07
CA ASP A 60 11.26 6.36 -7.96
C ASP A 60 9.84 6.96 -7.95
N LYS A 61 9.30 7.20 -9.15
CA LYS A 61 7.91 7.64 -9.32
C LYS A 61 6.93 6.54 -8.94
N TRP A 62 7.16 5.31 -9.40
CA TRP A 62 6.33 4.15 -9.07
C TRP A 62 6.24 3.98 -7.56
N ILE A 63 7.40 3.92 -6.92
CA ILE A 63 7.59 3.84 -5.47
C ILE A 63 6.73 4.97 -4.84
N ALA A 64 6.91 6.23 -5.23
CA ALA A 64 6.19 7.38 -4.65
C ALA A 64 4.65 7.30 -4.79
N VAL A 65 4.15 6.69 -5.87
CA VAL A 65 2.70 6.52 -6.09
C VAL A 65 2.16 5.36 -5.26
N ASP A 66 2.87 4.24 -5.19
CA ASP A 66 2.57 3.08 -4.35
C ASP A 66 2.43 3.46 -2.87
N HIS A 67 3.37 4.28 -2.40
CA HIS A 67 3.31 4.87 -1.07
C HIS A 67 2.02 5.67 -0.82
N ARG A 68 1.71 6.63 -1.72
CA ARG A 68 0.50 7.46 -1.60
C ARG A 68 -0.77 6.63 -1.64
N PHE A 69 -0.77 5.55 -2.42
CA PHE A 69 -1.88 4.60 -2.51
C PHE A 69 -2.14 3.89 -1.17
N HIS A 70 -1.12 3.25 -0.60
CA HIS A 70 -1.25 2.55 0.69
C HIS A 70 -1.58 3.52 1.83
N HIS A 71 -0.94 4.69 1.85
CA HIS A 71 -1.21 5.75 2.83
C HIS A 71 -2.68 6.19 2.78
N LEU A 72 -3.22 6.41 1.57
CA LEU A 72 -4.63 6.80 1.41
C LEU A 72 -5.58 5.71 1.87
N ILE A 73 -5.27 4.42 1.66
CA ILE A 73 -6.09 3.32 2.19
C ILE A 73 -6.15 3.36 3.73
N TYR A 74 -5.01 3.59 4.40
CA TYR A 74 -4.99 3.71 5.85
C TYR A 74 -5.81 4.89 6.36
N GLN A 75 -5.83 6.01 5.63
CA GLN A 75 -6.69 7.14 5.97
C GLN A 75 -8.17 6.85 5.69
N ALA A 76 -8.47 6.22 4.56
CA ALA A 76 -9.82 5.90 4.12
C ALA A 76 -10.50 4.81 4.94
N CYS A 77 -9.72 3.99 5.66
CA CYS A 77 -10.26 2.93 6.53
C CYS A 77 -11.06 3.49 7.73
N GLY A 78 -10.94 4.78 8.04
CA GLY A 78 -11.72 5.43 9.10
C GLY A 78 -11.28 5.09 10.53
N ASN A 79 -10.17 4.36 10.71
CA ASN A 79 -9.61 4.05 12.03
C ASN A 79 -8.28 4.80 12.26
N PRO A 80 -8.23 5.79 13.18
CA PRO A 80 -7.05 6.62 13.43
C PRO A 80 -5.76 5.86 13.82
N PHE A 81 -5.89 4.63 14.34
CA PHE A 81 -4.71 3.80 14.65
C PHE A 81 -3.96 3.37 13.38
N PHE A 82 -4.66 3.19 12.25
CA PHE A 82 -4.01 2.90 10.97
C PHE A 82 -3.29 4.13 10.41
N SER A 83 -3.78 5.34 10.67
CA SER A 83 -3.06 6.57 10.30
C SER A 83 -1.71 6.69 11.01
N SER A 84 -1.61 6.20 12.25
CA SER A 84 -0.34 6.11 12.96
C SER A 84 0.63 5.12 12.30
N PHE A 85 0.10 4.04 11.71
CA PHE A 85 0.89 3.11 10.91
C PHE A 85 1.36 3.74 9.59
N ALA A 86 0.53 4.55 8.94
CA ALA A 86 0.91 5.27 7.73
C ALA A 86 2.20 6.10 7.95
N ASN A 87 2.34 6.80 9.08
CA ASN A 87 3.58 7.52 9.40
C ASN A 87 4.80 6.61 9.59
N LEU A 88 4.61 5.38 10.11
CA LEU A 88 5.69 4.39 10.19
C LEU A 88 6.05 3.86 8.80
N PHE A 89 5.04 3.64 7.96
CA PHE A 89 5.19 3.24 6.56
C PHE A 89 6.06 4.26 5.83
N ASP A 90 5.72 5.55 5.91
CA ASP A 90 6.50 6.65 5.33
C ASP A 90 7.98 6.60 5.75
N PHE A 91 8.25 6.40 7.04
CA PHE A 91 9.61 6.32 7.56
C PHE A 91 10.38 5.10 7.03
N VAL A 92 9.81 3.90 7.14
CA VAL A 92 10.47 2.67 6.71
C VAL A 92 10.74 2.71 5.21
N TYR A 93 9.78 3.24 4.47
CA TYR A 93 9.86 3.41 3.05
C TYR A 93 11.03 4.32 2.62
N HIS A 94 11.19 5.51 3.21
CA HIS A 94 12.25 6.44 2.82
C HIS A 94 13.66 5.97 3.24
N ASN A 95 13.77 5.17 4.30
CA ASN A 95 15.06 4.83 4.90
C ASN A 95 15.60 3.45 4.49
N PHE A 96 14.72 2.52 4.07
CA PHE A 96 15.13 1.12 3.83
C PHE A 96 14.74 0.59 2.45
N PHE A 97 13.69 1.12 1.82
CA PHE A 97 13.09 0.53 0.62
C PHE A 97 13.93 0.71 -0.66
N GLU A 98 14.68 1.82 -0.76
CA GLU A 98 15.61 2.07 -1.87
C GLU A 98 16.72 1.01 -1.97
N SER A 99 17.06 0.35 -0.85
CA SER A 99 18.20 -0.57 -0.80
C SER A 99 17.91 -2.02 -1.24
N ILE A 100 16.64 -2.42 -1.43
CA ILE A 100 16.29 -3.86 -1.51
C ILE A 100 15.19 -4.22 -2.52
N THR A 101 14.57 -3.26 -3.21
CA THR A 101 13.59 -3.58 -4.27
C THR A 101 14.32 -4.00 -5.55
N THR A 102 14.49 -5.28 -5.79
CA THR A 102 14.90 -5.79 -7.12
C THR A 102 13.81 -5.53 -8.16
N ASN A 103 14.21 -5.31 -9.42
CA ASN A 103 13.31 -4.98 -10.52
C ASN A 103 12.14 -5.98 -10.65
N GLN A 104 10.94 -5.41 -10.70
CA GLN A 104 9.70 -5.94 -11.27
C GLN A 104 9.05 -7.14 -10.58
N VAL A 105 8.08 -6.82 -9.72
CA VAL A 105 6.72 -7.33 -9.91
C VAL A 105 5.76 -6.14 -9.75
N ILE A 106 5.20 -5.66 -10.85
CA ILE A 106 4.22 -4.56 -10.85
C ILE A 106 2.84 -5.21 -10.97
N GLU A 107 2.14 -5.36 -9.86
CA GLU A 107 0.84 -6.03 -9.83
C GLU A 107 -0.31 -5.02 -10.03
N ILE A 108 -0.34 -4.33 -11.18
CA ILE A 108 -1.38 -3.31 -11.47
C ILE A 108 -2.79 -3.90 -11.35
N ASP A 109 -2.98 -5.11 -11.83
CA ASP A 109 -4.28 -5.77 -11.82
C ASP A 109 -4.79 -5.97 -10.39
N LEU A 110 -3.88 -6.27 -9.44
CA LEU A 110 -4.24 -6.41 -8.02
C LEU A 110 -4.53 -5.05 -7.37
N HIS A 111 -3.78 -4.00 -7.72
CA HIS A 111 -4.09 -2.64 -7.28
C HIS A 111 -5.46 -2.20 -7.79
N LYS A 112 -5.76 -2.49 -9.06
CA LYS A 112 -7.05 -2.21 -9.67
C LYS A 112 -8.18 -2.93 -8.95
N GLU A 113 -8.01 -4.22 -8.65
CA GLU A 113 -9.01 -5.02 -7.96
C GLU A 113 -9.33 -4.46 -6.56
N ILE A 114 -8.31 -3.99 -5.81
CA ILE A 114 -8.51 -3.33 -4.52
C ILE A 114 -9.35 -2.04 -4.68
N VAL A 115 -9.02 -1.19 -5.65
CA VAL A 115 -9.74 0.07 -5.90
C VAL A 115 -11.18 -0.19 -6.30
N ASP A 116 -11.40 -1.10 -7.25
CA ASP A 116 -12.75 -1.45 -7.72
C ASP A 116 -13.60 -1.97 -6.54
N ALA A 117 -13.04 -2.86 -5.71
CA ALA A 117 -13.71 -3.36 -4.52
C ALA A 117 -14.03 -2.27 -3.49
N ILE A 118 -13.13 -1.31 -3.27
CA ILE A 118 -13.38 -0.16 -2.39
C ILE A 118 -14.48 0.74 -2.95
N ILE A 119 -14.48 1.00 -4.26
CA ILE A 119 -15.51 1.81 -4.92
C ILE A 119 -16.88 1.16 -4.76
N ASP A 120 -16.96 -0.15 -5.01
CA ASP A 120 -18.17 -0.98 -4.90
C ASP A 120 -18.65 -1.17 -3.46
N GLY A 121 -17.81 -0.82 -2.47
CA GLY A 121 -18.11 -1.04 -1.06
C GLY A 121 -18.01 -2.49 -0.61
N ASN A 122 -17.34 -3.34 -1.38
CA ASN A 122 -17.16 -4.76 -1.08
C ASN A 122 -15.87 -4.98 -0.28
N GLY A 123 -15.99 -4.92 1.05
CA GLY A 123 -14.84 -5.04 1.94
C GLY A 123 -14.14 -6.41 1.88
N GLU A 124 -14.89 -7.50 1.68
CA GLU A 124 -14.30 -8.84 1.59
C GLU A 124 -13.47 -9.02 0.31
N ARG A 125 -13.98 -8.52 -0.83
CA ARG A 125 -13.23 -8.49 -2.09
C ARG A 125 -11.96 -7.65 -1.97
N ALA A 126 -12.04 -6.48 -1.33
CA ALA A 126 -10.88 -5.62 -1.09
C ALA A 126 -9.83 -6.30 -0.19
N ARG A 127 -10.27 -7.01 0.85
CA ARG A 127 -9.41 -7.79 1.74
C ARG A 127 -8.64 -8.87 0.98
N GLN A 128 -9.36 -9.69 0.21
CA GLN A 128 -8.77 -10.79 -0.54
C GLN A 128 -7.77 -10.29 -1.59
N ALA A 129 -8.12 -9.24 -2.34
CA ALA A 129 -7.22 -8.65 -3.32
C ALA A 129 -5.92 -8.13 -2.69
N CYS A 130 -6.01 -7.47 -1.53
CA CYS A 130 -4.85 -7.03 -0.77
C CYS A 130 -3.99 -8.20 -0.24
N GLN A 131 -4.60 -9.28 0.23
CA GLN A 131 -3.85 -10.48 0.63
C GLN A 131 -3.07 -11.09 -0.53
N VAL A 132 -3.69 -11.17 -1.71
CA VAL A 132 -3.01 -11.66 -2.92
C VAL A 132 -1.86 -10.72 -3.29
N LEU A 133 -2.08 -9.40 -3.28
CA LEU A 133 -1.03 -8.41 -3.55
C LEU A 133 0.17 -8.65 -2.65
N LEU A 134 -0.01 -8.66 -1.33
CA LEU A 134 1.08 -8.80 -0.36
C LEU A 134 1.79 -10.15 -0.39
N SER A 135 1.17 -11.19 -0.97
CA SER A 135 1.84 -12.49 -1.19
C SER A 135 2.82 -12.48 -2.37
N LYS A 136 2.74 -11.46 -3.24
CA LYS A 136 3.54 -11.32 -4.48
C LYS A 136 4.71 -10.35 -4.34
N VAL A 137 4.70 -9.48 -3.32
CA VAL A 137 5.69 -8.40 -3.13
C VAL A 137 6.76 -8.73 -2.09
#